data_AF-S0DRI8-F1
#
_entry.id   AF-S0DRI8-F1
#
_cell.length_a   1.000
_cell.length_b   1.000
_cell.length_c   1.000
_cell.angle_alpha   90.00
_cell.angle_beta   90.00
_cell.angle_gamma   90.00
#
_symmetry.space_group_name_H-M   'P 1'
#
loop_
_entity.id
_entity.type
_entity.pdbx_description
1 polymer ?
#
loop_
_entity_poly.entity_id
_entity_poly.type
_entity_poly.pdbx_seq_one_letter_code
_entity_poly.pdbx_strand_id
1 'polypeptide(L)'
;MVRESGFDMVPRLSGYEDQEIWEEFIEHVQTVYKDESAFKIKADYMVFEEGKQLLLPLEGHKFLRFSSIPDDDSHVEFHINLVTDIARDYFGSRVRSWQSALGESGYYSEEEVNDSYRLYEQLPISIYGLLFEVRVIPGKGRGLIARFDIPAGTQIFCEKPLLVASTMSPGNLEATAAPRLKALSKSEQQEFLSLHNSFPGEDPFSGIIRTNALPCGPGSIVGAVYPTLSLINHSCLPNSHNNWDSKANHGTIHAIGPIKAGEEITISYDEGGPSNVRKHKLKMSFGFDCACSLCSLSPSELQASDDRRVRIQQLYASIGNASTMRNNPNSSLKDCLSLLHTLQEEYGACAAPYIARLYYNAFEICISHGDVGRAITFADRSYRGRLICEGEDSPETSRMKSFALEPKKHGSFGAFSTRWKTGEEKAPNGNGTVQFEKWLFRQDS
;
A
#
# COMPACT_ATOMS: atom_id res chain seq x y z
N MET A 1 -41.81 2.61 27.14
CA MET A 1 -41.68 2.87 25.70
C MET A 1 -40.30 3.46 25.51
N VAL A 2 -39.45 2.84 24.70
CA VAL A 2 -38.10 3.35 24.45
C VAL A 2 -38.24 4.67 23.70
N ARG A 3 -37.72 5.76 24.26
CA ARG A 3 -37.69 7.07 23.60
C ARG A 3 -36.42 7.08 22.77
N GLU A 4 -36.54 7.07 21.46
CA GLU A 4 -35.42 7.18 20.54
C GLU A 4 -35.68 8.40 19.67
N SER A 5 -34.63 9.19 19.43
CA SER A 5 -34.69 10.38 18.60
C SER A 5 -33.43 10.49 17.76
N GLY A 6 -33.55 11.20 16.64
CA GLY A 6 -32.44 11.37 15.73
C GLY A 6 -32.87 12.01 14.42
N PHE A 7 -31.99 11.91 13.43
CA PHE A 7 -32.31 12.27 12.06
C PHE A 7 -31.75 11.27 11.06
N ASP A 8 -32.43 11.19 9.92
CA ASP A 8 -32.02 10.40 8.76
C ASP A 8 -31.66 11.34 7.61
N MET A 9 -30.70 10.91 6.78
CA MET A 9 -30.34 11.63 5.55
C MET A 9 -31.11 11.07 4.36
N VAL A 10 -32.01 11.87 3.78
CA VAL A 10 -32.92 11.42 2.71
C VAL A 10 -33.05 12.47 1.60
N PRO A 11 -32.66 12.16 0.34
CA PRO A 11 -32.09 10.90 -0.12
C PRO A 11 -30.66 10.68 0.41
N ARG A 12 -30.19 9.42 0.38
CA ARG A 12 -28.81 9.04 0.73
C ARG A 12 -27.79 9.94 0.01
N LEU A 13 -26.67 10.21 0.67
CA LEU A 13 -25.58 10.97 0.05
C LEU A 13 -24.94 10.14 -1.06
N SER A 14 -24.82 10.72 -2.25
CA SER A 14 -24.26 10.06 -3.42
C SER A 14 -23.69 11.07 -4.40
N GLY A 15 -22.46 10.83 -4.86
CA GLY A 15 -21.79 11.68 -5.85
C GLY A 15 -20.75 12.62 -5.24
N TYR A 16 -20.09 13.38 -6.11
CA TYR A 16 -18.95 14.24 -5.75
C TYR A 16 -19.36 15.48 -4.94
N GLU A 17 -20.44 16.16 -5.34
CA GLU A 17 -20.96 17.35 -4.63
C GLU A 17 -21.39 17.02 -3.19
N ASP A 18 -22.06 15.87 -2.99
CA ASP A 18 -22.46 15.40 -1.67
C ASP A 18 -21.24 15.08 -0.77
N GLN A 19 -20.12 14.66 -1.37
CA GLN A 19 -18.89 14.35 -0.64
C GLN A 19 -18.18 15.63 -0.17
N GLU A 20 -18.06 16.66 -1.02
CA GLU A 20 -17.46 17.95 -0.61
C GLU A 20 -18.26 18.60 0.52
N ILE A 21 -19.59 18.65 0.42
CA ILE A 21 -20.46 19.23 1.47
C ILE A 21 -20.37 18.41 2.77
N TRP A 22 -20.23 17.08 2.66
CA TRP A 22 -20.04 16.22 3.84
C TRP A 22 -18.71 16.47 4.54
N GLU A 23 -17.62 16.67 3.79
CA GLU A 23 -16.32 17.01 4.36
C GLU A 23 -16.39 18.32 5.16
N GLU A 24 -17.01 19.36 4.62
CA GLU A 24 -17.22 20.64 5.33
C GLU A 24 -18.10 20.47 6.58
N PHE A 25 -19.16 19.65 6.51
CA PHE A 25 -20.01 19.32 7.65
C PHE A 25 -19.19 18.62 8.76
N ILE A 26 -18.37 17.65 8.41
CA ILE A 26 -17.52 16.91 9.36
C ILE A 26 -16.51 17.84 10.02
N GLU A 27 -15.84 18.72 9.25
CA GLU A 27 -14.91 19.72 9.80
C GLU A 27 -15.59 20.67 10.80
N HIS A 28 -16.82 21.09 10.50
CA HIS A 28 -17.60 21.93 11.41
C HIS A 28 -17.92 21.18 12.72
N VAL A 29 -18.40 19.95 12.63
CA VAL A 29 -18.67 19.12 13.82
C VAL A 29 -17.38 18.94 14.65
N GLN A 30 -16.24 18.63 14.02
CA GLN A 30 -14.96 18.51 14.72
C GLN A 30 -14.54 19.81 15.42
N THR A 31 -14.77 20.96 14.78
CA THR A 31 -14.45 22.27 15.34
C THR A 31 -15.31 22.59 16.57
N VAL A 32 -16.60 22.25 16.53
CA VAL A 32 -17.54 22.44 17.64
C VAL A 32 -17.19 21.55 18.83
N TYR A 33 -16.77 20.31 18.58
CA TYR A 33 -16.48 19.32 19.63
C TYR A 33 -14.99 19.19 19.99
N LYS A 34 -14.11 20.08 19.49
CA LYS A 34 -12.65 19.97 19.66
C LYS A 34 -12.17 19.88 21.12
N ASP A 35 -12.91 20.49 22.04
CA ASP A 35 -12.58 20.56 23.47
C ASP A 35 -13.44 19.58 24.30
N GLU A 36 -14.33 18.81 23.66
CA GLU A 36 -15.23 17.88 24.34
C GLU A 36 -14.53 16.55 24.63
N SER A 37 -14.55 16.15 25.90
CA SER A 37 -13.79 15.00 26.39
C SER A 37 -14.40 13.66 25.94
N ALA A 38 -15.72 13.61 25.79
CA ALA A 38 -16.49 12.44 25.35
C ALA A 38 -16.51 12.26 23.82
N PHE A 39 -16.00 13.23 23.06
CA PHE A 39 -15.90 13.15 21.62
C PHE A 39 -14.56 12.54 21.20
N LYS A 40 -14.61 11.45 20.42
CA LYS A 40 -13.41 10.81 19.85
C LYS A 40 -13.52 10.70 18.34
N ILE A 41 -12.41 10.99 17.67
CA ILE A 41 -12.24 10.70 16.25
C ILE A 41 -11.50 9.37 16.14
N LYS A 42 -12.14 8.37 15.53
CA LYS A 42 -11.52 7.09 15.14
C LYS A 42 -11.12 7.14 13.67
N ALA A 43 -10.53 6.05 13.16
CA ALA A 43 -9.98 6.00 11.81
C ALA A 43 -10.99 6.40 10.71
N ASP A 44 -12.24 5.93 10.80
CA ASP A 44 -13.24 6.09 9.73
C ASP A 44 -14.55 6.75 10.20
N TYR A 45 -14.67 7.09 11.49
CA TYR A 45 -15.87 7.70 12.07
C TYR A 45 -15.57 8.47 13.36
N MET A 46 -16.48 9.36 13.73
CA MET A 46 -16.52 10.09 15.00
C MET A 46 -17.54 9.43 15.93
N VAL A 47 -17.20 9.35 17.21
CA VAL A 47 -18.06 8.75 18.25
C VAL A 47 -18.21 9.68 19.44
N PHE A 48 -19.45 9.73 19.96
CA PHE A 48 -19.80 10.44 21.19
C PHE A 48 -20.02 9.38 22.27
N GLU A 49 -19.02 9.17 23.13
CA GLU A 49 -18.94 8.01 24.05
C GLU A 49 -20.02 7.98 25.14
N GLU A 50 -20.79 9.06 25.30
CA GLU A 50 -21.89 9.19 26.25
C GLU A 50 -23.23 8.58 25.77
N GLY A 51 -23.34 8.24 24.47
CA GLY A 51 -24.54 7.64 23.89
C GLY A 51 -24.26 6.28 23.26
N LYS A 52 -25.19 5.32 23.41
CA LYS A 52 -25.16 4.12 22.57
C LYS A 52 -25.44 4.55 21.13
N GLN A 53 -24.46 4.39 20.24
CA GLN A 53 -24.61 4.51 18.78
C GLN A 53 -24.71 5.93 18.19
N LEU A 54 -24.28 6.98 18.91
CA LEU A 54 -24.03 8.28 18.29
C LEU A 54 -22.73 8.22 17.46
N LEU A 55 -22.87 7.89 16.18
CA LEU A 55 -21.78 7.66 15.24
C LEU A 55 -21.94 8.52 13.98
N LEU A 56 -20.86 9.17 13.55
CA LEU A 56 -20.81 9.90 12.28
C LEU A 56 -19.63 9.38 11.44
N PRO A 57 -19.84 8.79 10.25
CA PRO A 57 -18.74 8.35 9.40
C PRO A 57 -18.03 9.55 8.77
N LEU A 58 -16.72 9.43 8.56
CA LEU A 58 -15.96 10.44 7.80
C LEU A 58 -16.33 10.42 6.31
N GLU A 59 -16.84 9.29 5.80
CA GLU A 59 -17.34 9.14 4.43
C GLU A 59 -18.87 9.27 4.37
N GLY A 60 -19.37 10.32 3.72
CA GLY A 60 -20.79 10.68 3.77
C GLY A 60 -21.74 9.67 3.15
N HIS A 61 -21.32 8.99 2.09
CA HIS A 61 -22.15 7.97 1.43
C HIS A 61 -22.46 6.76 2.33
N LYS A 62 -21.72 6.57 3.43
CA LYS A 62 -21.99 5.53 4.44
C LYS A 62 -23.03 6.00 5.47
N PHE A 63 -23.33 7.28 5.55
CA PHE A 63 -24.24 7.82 6.55
C PHE A 63 -25.71 7.60 6.17
N LEU A 64 -26.48 7.02 7.10
CA LEU A 64 -27.94 6.90 6.98
C LEU A 64 -28.68 7.62 8.11
N ARG A 65 -28.23 7.43 9.34
CA ARG A 65 -28.92 7.86 10.57
C ARG A 65 -27.92 8.29 11.63
N PHE A 66 -28.30 9.33 12.37
CA PHE A 66 -27.70 9.71 13.65
C PHE A 66 -28.82 9.68 14.70
N SER A 67 -28.84 8.64 15.54
CA SER A 67 -29.84 8.48 16.60
C SER A 67 -29.25 7.81 17.83
N SER A 68 -29.92 7.99 18.95
CA SER A 68 -29.68 7.22 20.17
C SER A 68 -30.98 7.15 20.96
N ILE A 69 -31.02 6.22 21.91
CA ILE A 69 -31.95 6.25 23.02
C ILE A 69 -31.38 7.25 24.02
N PRO A 70 -32.01 8.42 24.27
CA PRO A 70 -31.60 9.29 25.36
C PRO A 70 -31.88 8.53 26.66
N ASP A 71 -30.84 8.26 27.45
CA ASP A 71 -31.05 7.98 28.87
C ASP A 71 -31.58 9.26 29.55
N ASP A 72 -31.98 9.21 30.83
CA ASP A 72 -32.46 10.40 31.59
C ASP A 72 -31.42 11.55 31.68
N ASP A 73 -30.27 11.42 31.02
CA ASP A 73 -29.16 12.36 30.98
C ASP A 73 -29.29 13.35 29.81
N SER A 74 -29.40 14.64 30.14
CA SER A 74 -29.69 15.73 29.18
C SER A 74 -28.65 15.93 28.07
N HIS A 75 -27.48 15.29 28.18
CA HIS A 75 -26.35 15.47 27.28
C HIS A 75 -26.53 14.77 25.93
N VAL A 76 -27.14 13.58 25.88
CA VAL A 76 -27.37 12.84 24.63
C VAL A 76 -28.35 13.59 23.72
N GLU A 77 -29.43 14.11 24.29
CA GLU A 77 -30.41 14.91 23.55
C GLU A 77 -29.80 16.21 23.03
N PHE A 78 -28.89 16.84 23.79
CA PHE A 78 -28.13 17.99 23.34
C PHE A 78 -27.26 17.66 22.11
N HIS A 79 -26.53 16.54 22.11
CA HIS A 79 -25.73 16.14 20.95
C HIS A 79 -26.59 15.87 19.71
N ILE A 80 -27.71 15.17 19.88
CA ILE A 80 -28.65 14.90 18.78
C ILE A 80 -29.15 16.22 18.18
N ASN A 81 -29.61 17.16 19.01
CA ASN A 81 -30.13 18.43 18.53
C ASN A 81 -29.06 19.28 17.85
N LEU A 82 -27.87 19.41 18.47
CA LEU A 82 -26.79 20.24 17.93
C LEU A 82 -26.28 19.70 16.59
N VAL A 83 -26.02 18.39 16.49
CA VAL A 83 -25.57 17.78 15.22
C VAL A 83 -26.67 17.85 14.16
N THR A 84 -27.95 17.70 14.55
CA THR A 84 -29.08 17.87 13.62
C THR A 84 -29.14 19.28 13.06
N ASP A 85 -28.95 20.31 13.90
CA ASP A 85 -29.01 21.70 13.47
C ASP A 85 -27.84 22.05 12.55
N ILE A 86 -26.63 21.62 12.88
CA ILE A 86 -25.47 21.74 11.97
C ILE A 86 -25.79 21.03 10.65
N ALA A 87 -26.30 19.80 10.68
CA ALA A 87 -26.62 19.07 9.45
C ALA A 87 -27.69 19.79 8.59
N ARG A 88 -28.67 20.46 9.21
CA ARG A 88 -29.69 21.25 8.49
C ARG A 88 -29.08 22.45 7.78
N ASP A 89 -28.05 23.07 8.34
CA ASP A 89 -27.38 24.20 7.68
C ASP A 89 -26.68 23.78 6.38
N TYR A 90 -26.13 22.55 6.32
CA TYR A 90 -25.47 22.03 5.12
C TYR A 90 -26.42 21.34 4.14
N PHE A 91 -27.36 20.53 4.63
CA PHE A 91 -28.17 19.62 3.80
C PHE A 91 -29.66 20.01 3.72
N GLY A 92 -30.08 21.02 4.48
CA GLY A 92 -31.43 21.55 4.47
C GLY A 92 -32.50 20.48 4.65
N SER A 93 -33.47 20.46 3.73
CA SER A 93 -34.62 19.54 3.78
C SER A 93 -34.28 18.04 3.65
N ARG A 94 -33.02 17.69 3.34
CA ARG A 94 -32.59 16.28 3.32
C ARG A 94 -32.46 15.68 4.72
N VAL A 95 -32.29 16.52 5.73
CA VAL A 95 -32.24 16.10 7.14
C VAL A 95 -33.66 15.87 7.66
N ARG A 96 -34.02 14.60 7.86
CA ARG A 96 -35.34 14.20 8.36
C ARG A 96 -35.26 13.76 9.81
N SER A 97 -35.58 14.69 10.71
CA SER A 97 -35.66 14.39 12.14
C SER A 97 -36.91 13.57 12.49
N TRP A 98 -36.82 12.77 13.54
CA TRP A 98 -37.93 11.95 14.02
C TRP A 98 -37.80 11.67 15.51
N GLN A 99 -38.94 11.40 16.17
CA GLN A 99 -38.99 11.03 17.58
C GLN A 99 -40.01 9.91 17.85
N SER A 100 -39.55 8.78 18.39
CA SER A 100 -40.42 7.62 18.68
C SER A 100 -41.53 7.94 19.70
N ALA A 101 -41.28 8.89 20.60
CA ALA A 101 -42.26 9.34 21.59
C ALA A 101 -43.47 10.05 20.96
N LEU A 102 -43.32 10.61 19.75
CA LEU A 102 -44.39 11.25 18.99
C LEU A 102 -45.09 10.29 18.01
N GLY A 103 -44.74 9.00 18.05
CA GLY A 103 -45.23 8.00 17.11
C GLY A 103 -44.54 8.05 15.74
N GLU A 104 -43.44 8.79 15.63
CA GLU A 104 -42.62 8.84 14.42
C GLU A 104 -41.58 7.72 14.42
N SER A 105 -41.06 7.38 13.25
CA SER A 105 -39.95 6.44 13.11
C SER A 105 -39.01 6.97 12.05
N GLY A 106 -37.73 6.62 12.16
CA GLY A 106 -36.79 6.97 11.12
C GLY A 106 -37.12 6.30 9.79
N TYR A 107 -36.65 6.91 8.72
CA TYR A 107 -36.97 6.54 7.33
C TYR A 107 -36.39 5.18 6.93
N TYR A 108 -35.18 4.85 7.37
CA TYR A 108 -34.54 3.56 7.10
C TYR A 108 -34.92 2.49 8.14
N SER A 109 -34.95 1.23 7.73
CA SER A 109 -35.13 0.11 8.66
C SER A 109 -33.93 -0.03 9.61
N GLU A 110 -34.14 -0.61 10.80
CA GLU A 110 -33.04 -0.92 11.72
C GLU A 110 -31.98 -1.83 11.09
N GLU A 111 -32.37 -2.74 10.19
CA GLU A 111 -31.44 -3.62 9.48
C GLU A 111 -30.51 -2.82 8.57
N GLU A 112 -31.05 -1.90 7.75
CA GLU A 112 -30.25 -1.03 6.88
C GLU A 112 -29.31 -0.12 7.67
N VAL A 113 -29.77 0.43 8.79
CA VAL A 113 -28.95 1.29 9.64
C VAL A 113 -27.81 0.49 10.28
N ASN A 114 -28.09 -0.70 10.81
CA ASN A 114 -27.07 -1.57 11.39
C ASN A 114 -26.06 -2.06 10.35
N ASP A 115 -26.50 -2.37 9.13
CA ASP A 115 -25.60 -2.72 8.03
C ASP A 115 -24.70 -1.54 7.64
N SER A 116 -25.23 -0.31 7.64
CA SER A 116 -24.43 0.89 7.43
C SER A 116 -23.37 1.09 8.52
N TYR A 117 -23.74 0.92 9.79
CA TYR A 117 -22.80 1.06 10.91
C TYR A 117 -21.67 0.03 10.86
N ARG A 118 -21.92 -1.19 10.37
CA ARG A 118 -20.87 -2.19 10.16
C ARG A 118 -19.81 -1.70 9.16
N LEU A 119 -20.16 -0.81 8.22
CA LEU A 119 -19.21 -0.21 7.27
C LEU A 119 -18.26 0.81 7.92
N TYR A 120 -18.56 1.28 9.12
CA TYR A 120 -17.74 2.27 9.84
C TYR A 120 -16.58 1.59 10.57
N GLU A 121 -16.81 0.38 11.09
CA GLU A 121 -15.82 -0.41 11.83
C GLU A 121 -15.05 -1.40 10.94
N GLN A 122 -15.61 -1.74 9.79
CA GLN A 122 -14.86 -2.39 8.73
C GLN A 122 -13.80 -1.40 8.24
N LEU A 123 -12.52 -1.75 8.43
CA LEU A 123 -11.40 -1.21 7.65
C LEU A 123 -11.94 -0.92 6.27
N PRO A 124 -11.83 0.32 5.77
CA PRO A 124 -12.73 0.86 4.76
C PRO A 124 -13.03 -0.23 3.75
N ILE A 125 -14.32 -0.55 3.52
CA ILE A 125 -14.70 -1.13 2.23
C ILE A 125 -14.30 -0.08 1.25
N SER A 126 -13.04 -0.15 0.88
CA SER A 126 -12.52 0.70 -0.11
C SER A 126 -13.20 0.27 -1.38
N ILE A 127 -13.35 1.24 -2.25
CA ILE A 127 -13.35 1.09 -3.69
C ILE A 127 -12.44 -0.07 -4.17
N TYR A 128 -11.44 -0.51 -3.41
CA TYR A 128 -10.63 -1.73 -3.60
C TYR A 128 -11.47 -3.01 -3.83
N GLY A 129 -12.63 -3.20 -3.19
CA GLY A 129 -13.55 -4.30 -3.50
C GLY A 129 -14.28 -4.16 -4.85
N LEU A 130 -14.24 -2.97 -5.45
CA LEU A 130 -14.73 -2.69 -6.80
C LEU A 130 -13.63 -2.82 -7.86
N LEU A 131 -12.35 -2.61 -7.54
CA LEU A 131 -11.27 -2.59 -8.52
C LEU A 131 -10.91 -3.97 -9.06
N PHE A 132 -11.11 -5.03 -8.28
CA PHE A 132 -10.83 -6.38 -8.71
C PHE A 132 -11.90 -7.37 -8.23
N GLU A 133 -11.82 -8.57 -8.77
CA GLU A 133 -12.57 -9.74 -8.30
C GLU A 133 -11.62 -10.93 -8.15
N VAL A 134 -11.91 -11.81 -7.20
CA VAL A 134 -11.19 -13.07 -7.06
C VAL A 134 -11.80 -14.10 -8.01
N ARG A 135 -10.99 -14.67 -8.89
CA ARG A 135 -11.40 -15.75 -9.81
C ARG A 135 -10.52 -16.96 -9.67
N VAL A 136 -11.07 -18.12 -10.03
CA VAL A 136 -10.26 -19.31 -10.28
C VAL A 136 -9.60 -19.16 -11.66
N ILE A 137 -8.28 -19.27 -11.70
CA ILE A 137 -7.46 -19.13 -12.90
C ILE A 137 -6.87 -20.51 -13.23
N PRO A 138 -7.16 -21.06 -14.43
CA PRO A 138 -6.66 -22.36 -14.83
C PRO A 138 -5.14 -22.49 -14.65
N GLY A 139 -4.71 -23.51 -13.90
CA GLY A 139 -3.29 -23.77 -13.63
C GLY A 139 -2.62 -22.87 -12.57
N LYS A 140 -3.31 -21.85 -12.05
CA LYS A 140 -2.77 -20.94 -11.01
C LYS A 140 -3.56 -20.93 -9.70
N GLY A 141 -4.68 -21.64 -9.62
CA GLY A 141 -5.53 -21.63 -8.43
C GLY A 141 -6.45 -20.42 -8.42
N ARG A 142 -6.45 -19.63 -7.34
CA ARG A 142 -7.20 -18.36 -7.28
C ARG A 142 -6.28 -17.19 -7.62
N GLY A 143 -6.83 -16.10 -8.12
CA GLY A 143 -6.10 -14.87 -8.40
C GLY A 143 -7.02 -13.66 -8.50
N LEU A 144 -6.42 -12.47 -8.49
CA LEU A 144 -7.12 -11.20 -8.58
C LEU A 144 -7.17 -10.74 -10.04
N ILE A 145 -8.37 -10.47 -10.55
CA ILE A 145 -8.61 -9.94 -11.88
C ILE A 145 -9.16 -8.52 -11.77
N ALA A 146 -8.54 -7.57 -12.47
CA ALA A 146 -9.00 -6.19 -12.51
C ALA A 146 -10.41 -6.10 -13.14
N ARG A 147 -11.33 -5.38 -12.50
CA ARG A 147 -12.69 -5.12 -13.03
C ARG A 147 -12.75 -3.87 -13.89
N PHE A 148 -11.81 -2.95 -13.68
CA PHE A 148 -11.69 -1.67 -14.37
C PHE A 148 -10.24 -1.44 -14.79
N ASP A 149 -10.02 -0.45 -15.66
CA ASP A 149 -8.67 0.06 -15.92
C ASP A 149 -8.13 0.72 -14.66
N ILE A 150 -6.97 0.25 -14.18
CA ILE A 150 -6.29 0.74 -12.98
C ILE A 150 -5.04 1.52 -13.42
N PRO A 151 -4.96 2.84 -13.15
CA PRO A 151 -3.76 3.63 -13.41
C PRO A 151 -2.55 3.19 -12.58
N ALA A 152 -1.35 3.48 -13.08
CA ALA A 152 -0.13 3.32 -12.29
C ALA A 152 -0.17 4.27 -11.07
N GLY A 153 0.33 3.81 -9.92
CA GLY A 153 0.31 4.53 -8.66
C GLY A 153 -0.94 4.31 -7.82
N THR A 154 -1.99 3.67 -8.36
CA THR A 154 -3.19 3.37 -7.59
C THR A 154 -2.91 2.30 -6.53
N GLN A 155 -3.25 2.59 -5.27
CA GLN A 155 -3.36 1.56 -4.24
C GLN A 155 -4.53 0.65 -4.62
N ILE A 156 -4.24 -0.61 -4.94
CA ILE A 156 -5.22 -1.60 -5.35
C ILE A 156 -5.93 -2.17 -4.13
N PHE A 157 -5.18 -2.44 -3.06
CA PHE A 157 -5.72 -3.09 -1.86
C PHE A 157 -4.82 -2.85 -0.64
N CYS A 158 -5.41 -2.85 0.55
CA CYS A 158 -4.74 -2.75 1.84
C CYS A 158 -5.41 -3.71 2.82
N GLU A 159 -4.64 -4.55 3.50
CA GLU A 159 -5.18 -5.61 4.37
C GLU A 159 -4.28 -5.86 5.58
N LYS A 160 -4.90 -6.14 6.72
CA LYS A 160 -4.18 -6.65 7.90
C LYS A 160 -3.91 -8.16 7.73
N PRO A 161 -2.78 -8.66 8.22
CA PRO A 161 -2.47 -10.08 8.11
C PRO A 161 -3.31 -10.93 9.06
N LEU A 162 -3.68 -12.13 8.62
CA LEU A 162 -4.20 -13.18 9.49
C LEU A 162 -3.14 -13.64 10.49
N LEU A 163 -1.90 -13.77 10.01
CA LEU A 163 -0.81 -14.31 10.79
C LEU A 163 0.53 -13.73 10.32
N VAL A 164 1.37 -13.39 11.28
CA VAL A 164 2.77 -12.99 11.06
C VAL A 164 3.68 -14.07 11.62
N ALA A 165 4.68 -14.50 10.86
CA ALA A 165 5.61 -15.56 11.23
C ALA A 165 7.02 -15.31 10.72
N SER A 166 8.02 -15.86 11.42
CA SER A 166 9.35 -15.94 10.84
C SER A 166 9.39 -17.05 9.79
N THR A 167 9.56 -16.68 8.54
CA THR A 167 9.52 -17.59 7.39
C THR A 167 10.87 -18.23 7.11
N MET A 168 11.96 -17.60 7.57
CA MET A 168 13.34 -17.98 7.24
C MET A 168 14.20 -18.37 8.47
N SER A 169 13.71 -18.24 9.70
CA SER A 169 14.47 -18.65 10.89
C SER A 169 14.50 -20.17 11.08
N PRO A 170 15.61 -20.73 11.62
CA PRO A 170 15.64 -22.11 12.10
C PRO A 170 14.62 -22.30 13.24
N GLY A 171 13.71 -23.28 13.11
CA GLY A 171 12.71 -23.57 14.12
C GLY A 171 11.54 -24.39 13.56
N ASN A 172 10.70 -24.91 14.47
CA ASN A 172 9.47 -25.59 14.07
C ASN A 172 8.35 -24.54 13.84
N LEU A 173 8.21 -24.11 12.58
CA LEU A 173 7.22 -23.12 12.16
C LEU A 173 5.80 -23.56 12.54
N GLU A 174 5.48 -24.85 12.38
CA GLU A 174 4.18 -25.44 12.73
C GLU A 174 3.83 -25.19 14.20
N ALA A 175 4.74 -25.53 15.10
CA ALA A 175 4.57 -25.40 16.54
C ALA A 175 4.35 -23.94 16.97
N THR A 176 4.95 -22.98 16.25
CA THR A 176 4.77 -21.55 16.52
C THR A 176 3.52 -20.96 15.90
N ALA A 177 3.07 -21.48 14.75
CA ALA A 177 1.89 -21.02 14.03
C ALA A 177 0.59 -21.55 14.64
N ALA A 178 0.57 -22.83 15.05
CA ALA A 178 -0.65 -23.49 15.51
C ALA A 178 -1.38 -22.77 16.67
N PRO A 179 -0.71 -22.26 17.73
CA PRO A 179 -1.37 -21.52 18.80
C PRO A 179 -1.97 -20.19 18.31
N ARG A 180 -1.28 -19.50 17.39
CA ARG A 180 -1.74 -18.22 16.82
C ARG A 180 -2.96 -18.43 15.94
N LEU A 181 -2.93 -19.44 15.07
CA LEU A 181 -4.07 -19.80 14.24
C LEU A 181 -5.29 -20.21 15.08
N LYS A 182 -5.10 -20.96 16.17
CA LYS A 182 -6.18 -21.32 17.10
C LYS A 182 -6.81 -20.12 17.80
N ALA A 183 -6.07 -19.03 17.97
CA ALA A 183 -6.56 -17.80 18.59
C ALA A 183 -7.36 -16.91 17.63
N LEU A 184 -7.27 -17.14 16.31
CA LEU A 184 -8.10 -16.43 15.33
C LEU A 184 -9.57 -16.86 15.42
N SER A 185 -10.47 -16.05 14.87
CA SER A 185 -11.88 -16.42 14.71
C SER A 185 -12.03 -17.64 13.78
N LYS A 186 -13.21 -18.26 13.81
CA LYS A 186 -13.50 -19.41 12.93
C LYS A 186 -13.49 -19.04 11.44
N SER A 187 -13.90 -17.82 11.10
CA SER A 187 -13.84 -17.31 9.72
C SER A 187 -12.40 -17.17 9.26
N GLU A 188 -11.56 -16.49 10.05
CA GLU A 188 -10.13 -16.30 9.75
C GLU A 188 -9.35 -17.62 9.67
N GLN A 189 -9.69 -18.59 10.53
CA GLN A 189 -9.14 -19.95 10.43
C GLN A 189 -9.50 -20.60 9.09
N GLN A 190 -10.76 -20.48 8.65
CA GLN A 190 -11.19 -21.03 7.37
C GLN A 190 -10.52 -20.34 6.19
N GLU A 191 -10.38 -19.01 6.23
CA GLU A 191 -9.67 -18.24 5.21
C GLU A 191 -8.22 -18.70 5.08
N PHE A 192 -7.49 -18.78 6.19
CA PHE A 192 -6.11 -19.29 6.23
C PHE A 192 -6.01 -20.70 5.65
N LEU A 193 -6.89 -21.62 6.09
CA LEU A 193 -6.88 -23.01 5.64
C LEU A 193 -7.31 -23.20 4.19
N SER A 194 -7.96 -22.18 3.59
CA SER A 194 -8.35 -22.17 2.17
C SER A 194 -7.21 -21.75 1.22
N LEU A 195 -6.11 -21.22 1.76
CA LEU A 195 -4.97 -20.78 0.98
C LEU A 195 -4.21 -21.97 0.36
N HIS A 196 -3.49 -21.71 -0.73
CA HIS A 196 -2.78 -22.76 -1.44
C HIS A 196 -1.65 -23.34 -0.56
N ASN A 197 -1.41 -24.64 -0.63
CA ASN A 197 -0.29 -25.28 0.05
C ASN A 197 0.56 -26.07 -0.95
N SER A 198 1.72 -25.53 -1.31
CA SER A 198 2.68 -26.19 -2.19
C SER A 198 3.45 -27.33 -1.51
N PHE A 199 3.35 -27.44 -0.18
CA PHE A 199 4.04 -28.44 0.65
C PHE A 199 3.06 -29.20 1.56
N PRO A 200 2.11 -29.96 1.00
CA PRO A 200 1.20 -30.78 1.79
C PRO A 200 1.98 -31.89 2.52
N GLY A 201 1.62 -32.18 3.77
CA GLY A 201 2.33 -33.16 4.59
C GLY A 201 1.91 -33.09 6.06
N GLU A 202 2.81 -33.54 6.95
CA GLU A 202 2.58 -33.59 8.40
C GLU A 202 2.44 -32.19 9.04
N ASP A 203 3.06 -31.16 8.45
CA ASP A 203 3.06 -29.77 8.93
C ASP A 203 2.30 -28.83 7.96
N PRO A 204 0.95 -28.92 7.89
CA PRO A 204 0.16 -28.19 6.90
C PRO A 204 0.22 -26.66 7.07
N PHE A 205 0.31 -26.13 8.29
CA PHE A 205 0.35 -24.66 8.49
C PHE A 205 1.66 -24.08 7.97
N SER A 206 2.77 -24.79 8.16
CA SER A 206 4.09 -24.44 7.67
C SER A 206 4.12 -24.39 6.15
N GLY A 207 3.49 -25.38 5.50
CA GLY A 207 3.35 -25.40 4.04
C GLY A 207 2.55 -24.21 3.52
N ILE A 208 1.41 -23.88 4.16
CA ILE A 208 0.60 -22.69 3.81
C ILE A 208 1.42 -21.42 4.01
N ILE A 209 2.08 -21.24 5.16
CA ILE A 209 2.86 -20.02 5.46
C ILE A 209 3.99 -19.85 4.44
N ARG A 210 4.75 -20.91 4.15
CA ARG A 210 5.86 -20.85 3.18
C ARG A 210 5.40 -20.52 1.78
N THR A 211 4.19 -20.95 1.42
CA THR A 211 3.61 -20.70 0.09
C THR A 211 3.06 -19.27 -0.04
N ASN A 212 2.49 -18.71 1.03
CA ASN A 212 1.63 -17.52 0.94
C ASN A 212 2.15 -16.28 1.67
N ALA A 213 3.17 -16.41 2.51
CA ALA A 213 3.65 -15.30 3.31
C ALA A 213 4.39 -14.27 2.44
N LEU A 214 3.91 -13.03 2.46
CA LEU A 214 4.59 -11.90 1.85
C LEU A 214 5.57 -11.28 2.85
N PRO A 215 6.75 -10.82 2.42
CA PRO A 215 7.75 -10.28 3.33
C PRO A 215 7.24 -9.00 4.01
N CYS A 216 7.42 -8.91 5.34
CA CYS A 216 7.14 -7.71 6.14
C CYS A 216 8.26 -6.67 5.97
N GLY A 217 8.49 -6.24 4.74
CA GLY A 217 9.50 -5.26 4.34
C GLY A 217 10.75 -5.87 3.67
N PRO A 218 11.59 -5.02 3.05
CA PRO A 218 12.75 -5.47 2.28
C PRO A 218 13.74 -6.29 3.11
N GLY A 219 14.04 -7.51 2.66
CA GLY A 219 15.02 -8.40 3.32
C GLY A 219 14.55 -8.96 4.68
N SER A 220 13.28 -8.77 5.04
CA SER A 220 12.73 -9.29 6.28
C SER A 220 12.68 -10.81 6.28
N ILE A 221 13.11 -11.42 7.38
CA ILE A 221 12.92 -12.86 7.65
C ILE A 221 11.50 -13.17 8.18
N VAL A 222 10.73 -12.10 8.42
CA VAL A 222 9.35 -12.17 8.88
C VAL A 222 8.43 -11.97 7.68
N GLY A 223 7.45 -12.84 7.54
CA GLY A 223 6.41 -12.74 6.54
C GLY A 223 5.02 -12.75 7.17
N ALA A 224 4.07 -12.26 6.39
CA ALA A 224 2.68 -12.11 6.76
C ALA A 224 1.79 -12.86 5.77
N VAL A 225 0.82 -13.61 6.30
CA VAL A 225 -0.20 -14.32 5.52
C VAL A 225 -1.49 -13.53 5.58
N TYR A 226 -2.16 -13.41 4.43
CA TYR A 226 -3.33 -12.57 4.24
C TYR A 226 -4.48 -13.37 3.64
N PRO A 227 -5.75 -13.02 3.90
CA PRO A 227 -6.89 -13.62 3.22
C PRO A 227 -6.85 -13.36 1.71
N THR A 228 -6.57 -12.12 1.31
CA THR A 228 -6.70 -11.66 -0.08
C THR A 228 -5.35 -11.44 -0.76
N LEU A 229 -4.39 -10.75 -0.12
CA LEU A 229 -3.08 -10.47 -0.77
C LEU A 229 -2.33 -11.75 -1.12
N SER A 230 -2.48 -12.80 -0.31
CA SER A 230 -1.86 -14.11 -0.57
C SER A 230 -2.44 -14.84 -1.78
N LEU A 231 -3.53 -14.36 -2.37
CA LEU A 231 -4.09 -14.91 -3.61
C LEU A 231 -3.46 -14.29 -4.87
N ILE A 232 -2.65 -13.23 -4.74
CA ILE A 232 -2.07 -12.53 -5.89
C ILE A 232 -0.98 -13.40 -6.51
N ASN A 233 -1.19 -13.85 -7.74
CA ASN A 233 -0.27 -14.74 -8.43
C ASN A 233 1.02 -14.06 -8.90
N HIS A 234 1.96 -14.92 -9.30
CA HIS A 234 3.26 -14.52 -9.82
C HIS A 234 3.25 -14.09 -11.29
N SER A 235 4.06 -13.08 -11.61
CA SER A 235 4.61 -12.82 -12.94
C SER A 235 6.08 -12.38 -12.84
N CYS A 236 6.95 -12.83 -13.76
CA CYS A 236 8.34 -12.33 -13.85
C CYS A 236 8.42 -10.88 -14.38
N LEU A 237 7.31 -10.40 -14.96
CA LEU A 237 7.06 -9.00 -15.32
C LEU A 237 5.76 -8.58 -14.62
N PRO A 238 5.82 -8.27 -13.32
CA PRO A 238 4.62 -7.95 -12.53
C PRO A 238 4.06 -6.58 -12.89
N ASN A 239 2.78 -6.39 -12.63
CA ASN A 239 2.08 -5.11 -12.81
C ASN A 239 1.68 -4.44 -11.49
N SER A 240 1.91 -5.11 -10.35
CA SER A 240 1.79 -4.52 -9.02
C SER A 240 2.99 -4.82 -8.12
N HIS A 241 3.07 -4.10 -7.00
CA HIS A 241 4.12 -4.20 -6.01
C HIS A 241 3.51 -4.31 -4.61
N ASN A 242 4.04 -5.23 -3.81
CA ASN A 242 3.65 -5.39 -2.41
C ASN A 242 4.53 -4.55 -1.50
N ASN A 243 3.91 -3.82 -0.58
CA ASN A 243 4.58 -3.03 0.44
C ASN A 243 4.07 -3.43 1.84
N TRP A 244 4.89 -3.18 2.85
CA TRP A 244 4.55 -3.42 4.25
C TRP A 244 4.68 -2.11 5.04
N ASP A 245 3.58 -1.65 5.62
CA ASP A 245 3.62 -0.55 6.58
C ASP A 245 3.83 -1.13 7.99
N SER A 246 5.05 -0.99 8.50
CA SER A 246 5.39 -1.45 9.85
C SER A 246 4.74 -0.62 10.97
N LYS A 247 4.27 0.59 10.70
CA LYS A 247 3.58 1.44 11.70
C LYS A 247 2.14 0.98 11.86
N ALA A 248 1.44 0.74 10.76
CA ALA A 248 0.04 0.30 10.75
C ALA A 248 -0.13 -1.24 10.83
N ASN A 249 0.95 -2.00 10.59
CA ASN A 249 0.97 -3.46 10.53
C ASN A 249 0.01 -4.04 9.46
N HIS A 250 0.04 -3.46 8.26
CA HIS A 250 -0.72 -3.94 7.10
C HIS A 250 0.16 -4.11 5.86
N GLY A 251 -0.32 -4.95 4.94
CA GLY A 251 0.24 -5.04 3.60
C GLY A 251 -0.55 -4.14 2.65
N THR A 252 0.12 -3.49 1.71
CA THR A 252 -0.51 -2.75 0.61
C THR A 252 -0.04 -3.28 -0.74
N ILE A 253 -0.91 -3.16 -1.74
CA ILE A 253 -0.62 -3.52 -3.12
C ILE A 253 -0.84 -2.28 -3.97
N HIS A 254 0.17 -1.87 -4.73
CA HIS A 254 0.10 -0.72 -5.64
C HIS A 254 0.33 -1.15 -7.09
N ALA A 255 -0.44 -0.58 -8.01
CA ALA A 255 -0.20 -0.73 -9.44
C ALA A 255 1.10 -0.01 -9.82
N ILE A 256 2.05 -0.69 -10.45
CA ILE A 256 3.34 -0.10 -10.87
C ILE A 256 3.40 0.21 -12.36
N GLY A 257 2.35 -0.15 -13.08
CA GLY A 257 2.06 0.21 -14.46
C GLY A 257 0.53 0.24 -14.66
N PRO A 258 0.04 0.67 -15.83
CA PRO A 258 -1.38 0.56 -16.14
C PRO A 258 -1.81 -0.91 -16.20
N ILE A 259 -2.95 -1.24 -15.59
CA ILE A 259 -3.57 -2.57 -15.62
C ILE A 259 -4.94 -2.42 -16.30
N LYS A 260 -5.22 -3.21 -17.33
CA LYS A 260 -6.51 -3.15 -18.04
C LYS A 260 -7.58 -3.98 -17.36
N ALA A 261 -8.84 -3.58 -17.53
CA ALA A 261 -9.96 -4.40 -17.13
C ALA A 261 -9.85 -5.82 -17.74
N GLY A 262 -9.99 -6.84 -16.89
CA GLY A 262 -9.82 -8.25 -17.25
C GLY A 262 -8.39 -8.78 -17.12
N GLU A 263 -7.38 -7.93 -16.90
CA GLU A 263 -6.02 -8.40 -16.64
C GLU A 263 -5.85 -8.92 -15.20
N GLU A 264 -4.95 -9.90 -15.06
CA GLU A 264 -4.57 -10.43 -13.74
C GLU A 264 -3.63 -9.45 -13.04
N ILE A 265 -3.91 -9.16 -11.78
CA ILE A 265 -3.01 -8.41 -10.90
C ILE A 265 -1.95 -9.39 -10.39
N THR A 266 -0.68 -9.06 -10.58
CA THR A 266 0.45 -9.97 -10.29
C THR A 266 1.63 -9.26 -9.64
N ILE A 267 2.30 -9.98 -8.74
CA ILE A 267 3.56 -9.58 -8.08
C ILE A 267 4.71 -10.51 -8.47
N SER A 268 5.96 -10.16 -8.12
CA SER A 268 7.09 -11.08 -8.26
C SER A 268 7.26 -11.92 -7.00
N TYR A 269 7.49 -13.22 -7.15
CA TYR A 269 7.86 -14.14 -6.07
C TYR A 269 9.35 -14.47 -6.09
N ASP A 270 10.06 -14.07 -7.15
CA ASP A 270 11.47 -14.36 -7.35
C ASP A 270 12.35 -13.13 -7.14
N GLU A 271 13.66 -13.39 -6.96
CA GLU A 271 14.70 -12.40 -6.69
C GLU A 271 15.30 -11.80 -7.97
N GLY A 272 14.73 -12.07 -9.14
CA GLY A 272 15.23 -11.69 -10.46
C GLY A 272 16.24 -12.69 -11.06
N GLY A 273 17.05 -12.20 -12.00
CA GLY A 273 18.02 -13.02 -12.76
C GLY A 273 17.42 -13.67 -14.00
N PRO A 274 18.17 -14.53 -14.72
CA PRO A 274 17.73 -15.17 -15.97
C PRO A 274 16.66 -16.26 -15.75
N SER A 275 15.98 -16.66 -16.82
CA SER A 275 14.75 -17.45 -16.79
C SER A 275 14.94 -18.83 -16.19
N ASN A 276 16.09 -19.47 -16.44
CA ASN A 276 16.43 -20.75 -15.82
C ASN A 276 16.52 -20.64 -14.29
N VAL A 277 17.10 -19.57 -13.75
CA VAL A 277 17.21 -19.31 -12.32
C VAL A 277 15.83 -19.04 -11.72
N ARG A 278 15.05 -18.15 -12.34
CA ARG A 278 13.69 -17.81 -11.87
C ARG A 278 12.78 -19.04 -11.89
N LYS A 279 12.71 -19.77 -13.01
CA LYS A 279 11.88 -20.98 -13.16
C LYS A 279 12.28 -22.06 -12.16
N HIS A 280 13.58 -22.29 -11.95
CA HIS A 280 14.05 -23.26 -10.96
C HIS A 280 13.63 -22.88 -9.54
N LYS A 281 13.83 -21.60 -9.14
CA LYS A 281 13.40 -21.11 -7.83
C LYS A 281 11.89 -21.26 -7.63
N LEU A 282 11.09 -20.84 -8.61
CA LEU A 282 9.63 -20.93 -8.55
C LEU A 282 9.16 -22.38 -8.43
N LYS A 283 9.78 -23.31 -9.17
CA LYS A 283 9.47 -24.74 -9.08
C LYS A 283 9.78 -25.30 -7.70
N MET A 284 10.94 -24.96 -7.14
CA MET A 284 11.38 -25.45 -5.83
C MET A 284 10.58 -24.86 -4.66
N SER A 285 10.22 -23.58 -4.75
CA SER A 285 9.58 -22.84 -3.66
C SER A 285 8.06 -22.83 -3.71
N PHE A 286 7.46 -23.00 -4.89
CA PHE A 286 6.00 -22.88 -5.09
C PHE A 286 5.39 -24.01 -5.91
N GLY A 287 6.20 -24.89 -6.51
CA GLY A 287 5.73 -26.12 -7.17
C GLY A 287 5.26 -25.95 -8.63
N PHE A 288 5.31 -24.75 -9.20
CA PHE A 288 4.80 -24.48 -10.56
C PHE A 288 5.90 -24.11 -11.57
N ASP A 289 5.62 -24.34 -12.85
CA ASP A 289 6.45 -23.91 -13.97
C ASP A 289 5.92 -22.58 -14.52
N CYS A 290 6.72 -21.51 -14.49
CA CYS A 290 6.26 -20.19 -14.85
C CYS A 290 6.04 -20.04 -16.37
N ALA A 291 4.80 -19.70 -16.73
CA ALA A 291 4.34 -19.44 -18.10
C ALA A 291 3.82 -17.99 -18.28
N CYS A 292 4.30 -17.03 -17.47
CA CYS A 292 3.95 -15.61 -17.64
C CYS A 292 4.39 -15.08 -19.01
N SER A 293 3.89 -13.89 -19.40
CA SER A 293 4.18 -13.26 -20.70
C SER A 293 5.66 -13.22 -21.03
N LEU A 294 6.52 -12.90 -20.04
CA LEU A 294 7.97 -12.90 -20.21
C LEU A 294 8.55 -14.31 -20.45
N CYS A 295 8.16 -15.28 -19.63
CA CYS A 295 8.68 -16.64 -19.69
C CYS A 295 8.18 -17.45 -20.90
N SER A 296 7.14 -16.95 -21.56
CA SER A 296 6.50 -17.52 -22.75
C SER A 296 6.89 -16.81 -24.06
N LEU A 297 7.83 -15.86 -24.00
CA LEU A 297 8.43 -15.24 -25.19
C LEU A 297 9.11 -16.28 -26.10
N SER A 298 9.35 -15.92 -27.36
CA SER A 298 10.15 -16.75 -28.26
C SER A 298 11.57 -16.96 -27.69
N PRO A 299 12.27 -18.06 -28.04
CA PRO A 299 13.59 -18.34 -27.49
C PRO A 299 14.60 -17.19 -27.63
N SER A 300 14.57 -16.46 -28.75
CA SER A 300 15.46 -15.30 -28.97
C SER A 300 15.11 -14.10 -28.10
N GLU A 301 13.82 -13.80 -27.93
CA GLU A 301 13.37 -12.67 -27.10
C GLU A 301 13.58 -12.97 -25.61
N LEU A 302 13.34 -14.21 -25.19
CA LEU A 302 13.63 -14.67 -23.84
C LEU A 302 15.12 -14.60 -23.53
N GLN A 303 15.98 -15.00 -24.47
CA GLN A 303 17.43 -14.88 -24.31
C GLN A 303 17.85 -13.42 -24.16
N ALA A 304 17.29 -12.50 -24.96
CA ALA A 304 17.58 -11.07 -24.82
C ALA A 304 17.16 -10.50 -23.45
N SER A 305 16.02 -10.94 -22.91
CA SER A 305 15.61 -10.60 -21.53
C SER A 305 16.57 -11.17 -20.49
N ASP A 306 16.99 -12.43 -20.66
CA ASP A 306 17.94 -13.07 -19.76
C ASP A 306 19.29 -12.36 -19.74
N ASP A 307 19.80 -11.93 -20.90
CA ASP A 307 21.03 -11.13 -21.01
C ASP A 307 20.91 -9.79 -20.27
N ARG A 308 19.77 -9.08 -20.42
CA ARG A 308 19.51 -7.85 -19.68
C ARG A 308 19.43 -8.09 -18.18
N ARG A 309 18.79 -9.16 -17.73
CA ARG A 309 18.66 -9.49 -16.30
C ARG A 309 19.98 -9.92 -15.67
N VAL A 310 20.84 -10.63 -16.42
CA VAL A 310 22.23 -10.89 -16.01
C VAL A 310 23.00 -9.58 -15.89
N ARG A 311 22.86 -8.66 -16.86
CA ARG A 311 23.48 -7.33 -16.80
C ARG A 311 23.00 -6.52 -15.60
N ILE A 312 21.71 -6.55 -15.28
CA ILE A 312 21.12 -5.92 -14.08
C ILE A 312 21.78 -6.45 -12.82
N GLN A 313 21.93 -7.77 -12.67
CA GLN A 313 22.59 -8.37 -11.50
C GLN A 313 24.06 -7.94 -11.37
N GLN A 314 24.80 -7.94 -12.48
CA GLN A 314 26.20 -7.47 -12.51
C GLN A 314 26.31 -6.00 -12.10
N LEU A 315 25.40 -5.16 -12.59
CA LEU A 315 25.36 -3.74 -12.26
C LEU A 315 25.05 -3.50 -10.78
N TYR A 316 24.03 -4.17 -10.22
CA TYR A 316 23.75 -4.08 -8.79
C TYR A 316 24.94 -4.54 -7.94
N ALA A 317 25.63 -5.62 -8.34
CA ALA A 317 26.81 -6.09 -7.63
C ALA A 317 27.97 -5.07 -7.68
N SER A 318 28.18 -4.42 -8.83
CA SER A 318 29.19 -3.37 -8.99
C SER A 318 28.85 -2.13 -8.15
N ILE A 319 27.61 -1.65 -8.23
CA ILE A 319 27.11 -0.47 -7.51
C ILE A 319 27.16 -0.69 -5.98
N GLY A 320 26.76 -1.88 -5.51
CA GLY A 320 26.77 -2.24 -4.10
C GLY A 320 28.16 -2.53 -3.53
N ASN A 321 29.22 -2.56 -4.36
CA ASN A 321 30.57 -2.81 -3.90
C ASN A 321 31.16 -1.56 -3.23
N ALA A 322 31.25 -1.57 -1.89
CA ALA A 322 31.74 -0.43 -1.11
C ALA A 322 33.17 0.03 -1.49
N SER A 323 34.05 -0.89 -1.92
CA SER A 323 35.40 -0.52 -2.38
C SER A 323 35.35 0.26 -3.69
N THR A 324 34.52 -0.18 -4.64
CA THR A 324 34.30 0.50 -5.92
C THR A 324 33.64 1.86 -5.70
N MET A 325 32.61 1.92 -4.87
CA MET A 325 31.94 3.18 -4.49
C MET A 325 32.91 4.18 -3.84
N ARG A 326 33.82 3.71 -2.99
CA ARG A 326 34.82 4.57 -2.33
C ARG A 326 35.89 5.07 -3.30
N ASN A 327 36.46 4.16 -4.09
CA ASN A 327 37.67 4.45 -4.87
C ASN A 327 37.36 4.98 -6.28
N ASN A 328 36.24 4.57 -6.88
CA ASN A 328 35.86 4.85 -8.26
C ASN A 328 34.40 5.35 -8.39
N PRO A 329 33.99 6.40 -7.66
CA PRO A 329 32.58 6.80 -7.59
C PRO A 329 31.99 7.29 -8.92
N ASN A 330 32.80 7.86 -9.82
CA ASN A 330 32.35 8.17 -11.19
C ASN A 330 31.98 6.89 -11.97
N SER A 331 32.71 5.79 -11.76
CA SER A 331 32.36 4.50 -12.38
C SER A 331 31.05 3.97 -11.83
N SER A 332 30.84 4.08 -10.51
CA SER A 332 29.57 3.68 -9.88
C SER A 332 28.38 4.47 -10.42
N LEU A 333 28.51 5.79 -10.66
CA LEU A 333 27.44 6.57 -11.30
C LEU A 333 27.21 6.19 -12.78
N LYS A 334 28.26 5.84 -13.53
CA LYS A 334 28.13 5.32 -14.90
C LYS A 334 27.41 3.97 -14.93
N ASP A 335 27.68 3.12 -13.94
CA ASP A 335 26.94 1.86 -13.75
C ASP A 335 25.48 2.15 -13.38
N CYS A 336 25.20 3.14 -12.52
CA CYS A 336 23.83 3.56 -12.23
C CYS A 336 23.06 4.00 -13.48
N LEU A 337 23.68 4.78 -14.37
CA LEU A 337 23.06 5.18 -15.64
C LEU A 337 22.83 3.99 -16.57
N SER A 338 23.80 3.08 -16.67
CA SER A 338 23.65 1.85 -17.45
C SER A 338 22.51 0.98 -16.91
N LEU A 339 22.36 0.94 -15.58
CA LEU A 339 21.29 0.22 -14.90
C LEU A 339 19.94 0.87 -15.16
N LEU A 340 19.84 2.20 -15.19
CA LEU A 340 18.62 2.92 -15.54
C LEU A 340 18.08 2.47 -16.91
N HIS A 341 18.93 2.53 -17.93
CA HIS A 341 18.54 2.14 -19.29
C HIS A 341 18.16 0.65 -19.35
N THR A 342 18.96 -0.23 -18.73
CA THR A 342 18.68 -1.68 -18.76
C THR A 342 17.36 -2.01 -18.05
N LEU A 343 17.03 -1.31 -16.95
CA LEU A 343 15.76 -1.48 -16.24
C LEU A 343 14.57 -0.98 -17.07
N GLN A 344 14.72 0.17 -17.76
CA GLN A 344 13.68 0.71 -18.63
C GLN A 344 13.41 -0.22 -19.82
N GLU A 345 14.45 -0.78 -20.43
CA GLU A 345 14.32 -1.75 -21.53
C GLU A 345 13.66 -3.07 -21.08
N GLU A 346 13.98 -3.54 -19.87
CA GLU A 346 13.47 -4.83 -19.38
C GLU A 346 12.06 -4.76 -18.79
N TYR A 347 11.75 -3.70 -18.05
CA TYR A 347 10.50 -3.59 -17.30
C TYR A 347 9.50 -2.56 -17.87
N GLY A 348 9.93 -1.70 -18.79
CA GLY A 348 9.07 -0.71 -19.43
C GLY A 348 8.32 0.16 -18.43
N ALA A 349 6.98 0.21 -18.57
CA ALA A 349 6.10 0.98 -17.69
C ALA A 349 6.15 0.51 -16.23
N CYS A 350 6.48 -0.76 -15.97
CA CYS A 350 6.54 -1.34 -14.62
C CYS A 350 7.92 -1.16 -13.93
N ALA A 351 8.83 -0.36 -14.50
CA ALA A 351 10.19 -0.22 -13.99
C ALA A 351 10.29 0.58 -12.67
N ALA A 352 9.21 1.24 -12.22
CA ALA A 352 9.23 2.20 -11.12
C ALA A 352 9.90 1.69 -9.81
N PRO A 353 9.60 0.48 -9.29
CA PRO A 353 10.22 0.00 -8.05
C PRO A 353 11.73 -0.19 -8.17
N TYR A 354 12.18 -0.71 -9.32
CA TYR A 354 13.59 -0.98 -9.59
C TYR A 354 14.38 0.32 -9.79
N ILE A 355 13.78 1.27 -10.49
CA ILE A 355 14.36 2.61 -10.71
C ILE A 355 14.41 3.40 -9.39
N ALA A 356 13.41 3.28 -8.53
CA ALA A 356 13.43 3.91 -7.21
C ALA A 356 14.62 3.43 -6.37
N ARG A 357 14.86 2.11 -6.32
CA ARG A 357 16.02 1.52 -5.65
C ARG A 357 17.34 1.98 -6.27
N LEU A 358 17.42 2.03 -7.59
CA LEU A 358 18.59 2.55 -8.30
C LEU A 358 18.90 3.99 -7.88
N TYR A 359 17.90 4.87 -7.84
CA TYR A 359 18.11 6.25 -7.46
C TYR A 359 18.53 6.40 -6.00
N TYR A 360 18.05 5.53 -5.09
CA TYR A 360 18.59 5.46 -3.75
C TYR A 360 20.09 5.12 -3.74
N ASN A 361 20.55 4.16 -4.54
CA ASN A 361 21.97 3.84 -4.63
C ASN A 361 22.79 5.00 -5.22
N ALA A 362 22.27 5.70 -6.22
CA ALA A 362 22.92 6.90 -6.77
C ALA A 362 23.01 8.04 -5.73
N PHE A 363 21.95 8.23 -4.95
CA PHE A 363 21.94 9.12 -3.79
C PHE A 363 23.02 8.76 -2.78
N GLU A 364 23.12 7.48 -2.39
CA GLU A 364 24.13 7.01 -1.43
C GLU A 364 25.56 7.25 -1.93
N ILE A 365 25.82 7.04 -3.22
CA ILE A 365 27.13 7.36 -3.84
C ILE A 365 27.42 8.86 -3.68
N CYS A 366 26.50 9.74 -4.10
CA CYS A 366 26.71 11.18 -4.07
C CYS A 366 26.90 11.71 -2.64
N ILE A 367 26.02 11.34 -1.71
CA ILE A 367 26.06 11.86 -0.33
C ILE A 367 27.31 11.37 0.42
N SER A 368 27.79 10.17 0.12
CA SER A 368 29.04 9.62 0.71
C SER A 368 30.31 10.35 0.28
N HIS A 369 30.25 11.09 -0.84
CA HIS A 369 31.32 11.93 -1.36
C HIS A 369 31.08 13.45 -1.19
N GLY A 370 29.99 13.81 -0.49
CA GLY A 370 29.62 15.19 -0.17
C GLY A 370 28.90 15.96 -1.28
N ASP A 371 28.47 15.30 -2.37
CA ASP A 371 27.74 15.93 -3.48
C ASP A 371 26.26 16.13 -3.13
N VAL A 372 25.98 17.19 -2.38
CA VAL A 372 24.63 17.50 -1.89
C VAL A 372 23.67 17.81 -3.05
N GLY A 373 24.12 18.50 -4.09
CA GLY A 373 23.26 18.94 -5.20
C GLY A 373 22.65 17.77 -5.97
N ARG A 374 23.48 16.78 -6.34
CA ARG A 374 22.99 15.56 -7.00
C ARG A 374 22.24 14.65 -6.03
N ALA A 375 22.67 14.56 -4.78
CA ALA A 375 22.00 13.76 -3.77
C ALA A 375 20.52 14.18 -3.61
N ILE A 376 20.21 15.48 -3.53
CA ILE A 376 18.82 15.97 -3.49
C ILE A 376 18.00 15.45 -4.67
N THR A 377 18.56 15.56 -5.88
CA THR A 377 17.87 15.16 -7.11
C THR A 377 17.62 13.65 -7.14
N PHE A 378 18.62 12.84 -6.78
CA PHE A 378 18.44 11.39 -6.72
C PHE A 378 17.48 10.95 -5.60
N ALA A 379 17.51 11.62 -4.44
CA ALA A 379 16.55 11.36 -3.38
C ALA A 379 15.12 11.71 -3.79
N ASP A 380 14.89 12.85 -4.46
CA ASP A 380 13.58 13.22 -5.03
C ASP A 380 13.09 12.19 -6.05
N ARG A 381 13.95 11.78 -7.00
CA ARG A 381 13.58 10.76 -8.00
C ARG A 381 13.28 9.41 -7.37
N SER A 382 14.04 9.03 -6.34
CA SER A 382 13.74 7.83 -5.55
C SER A 382 12.41 7.97 -4.81
N TYR A 383 12.12 9.13 -4.20
CA TYR A 383 10.86 9.39 -3.51
C TYR A 383 9.67 9.26 -4.48
N ARG A 384 9.73 9.91 -5.64
CA ARG A 384 8.68 9.84 -6.66
C ARG A 384 8.44 8.43 -7.17
N GLY A 385 9.50 7.64 -7.35
CA GLY A 385 9.39 6.23 -7.70
C GLY A 385 8.72 5.39 -6.62
N ARG A 386 9.10 5.62 -5.34
CA ARG A 386 8.50 4.94 -4.19
C ARG A 386 7.04 5.32 -3.98
N LEU A 387 6.69 6.59 -4.18
CA LEU A 387 5.31 7.06 -4.11
C LEU A 387 4.39 6.25 -5.03
N ILE A 388 4.86 5.91 -6.23
CA ILE A 388 4.10 5.08 -7.19
C ILE A 388 3.93 3.64 -6.69
N CYS A 389 4.97 3.02 -6.13
CA CYS A 389 4.94 1.57 -5.83
C CYS A 389 4.66 1.21 -4.36
N GLU A 390 4.72 2.17 -3.45
CA GLU A 390 4.62 1.95 -2.01
C GLU A 390 3.61 2.88 -1.31
N GLY A 391 3.17 3.98 -1.97
CA GLY A 391 2.29 4.97 -1.37
C GLY A 391 3.02 5.99 -0.48
N GLU A 392 2.34 7.05 -0.07
CA GLU A 392 2.88 8.11 0.80
C GLU A 392 3.02 7.65 2.27
N ASP A 393 2.19 6.70 2.68
CA ASP A 393 2.15 6.08 4.02
C ASP A 393 3.33 5.13 4.27
N SER A 394 4.00 4.65 3.21
CA SER A 394 5.20 3.81 3.34
C SER A 394 6.31 4.50 4.15
N PRO A 395 6.88 3.81 5.17
CA PRO A 395 8.03 4.30 5.92
C PRO A 395 9.21 4.68 5.02
N GLU A 396 9.46 3.92 3.94
CA GLU A 396 10.59 4.17 3.06
C GLU A 396 10.32 5.31 2.07
N THR A 397 9.07 5.49 1.62
CA THR A 397 8.67 6.69 0.86
C THR A 397 8.88 7.94 1.71
N SER A 398 8.39 7.94 2.95
CA SER A 398 8.56 9.03 3.91
C SER A 398 10.05 9.33 4.19
N ARG A 399 10.87 8.28 4.31
CA ARG A 399 12.32 8.41 4.52
C ARG A 399 13.01 9.08 3.33
N MET A 400 12.67 8.68 2.11
CA MET A 400 13.24 9.30 0.92
C MET A 400 12.80 10.74 0.74
N LYS A 401 11.55 11.07 1.07
CA LYS A 401 11.07 12.47 1.13
C LYS A 401 11.91 13.29 2.09
N SER A 402 12.22 12.75 3.28
CA SER A 402 13.11 13.43 4.24
C SER A 402 14.52 13.64 3.68
N PHE A 403 15.08 12.70 2.92
CA PHE A 403 16.42 12.86 2.32
C PHE A 403 16.41 13.82 1.13
N ALA A 404 15.31 13.95 0.40
CA ALA A 404 15.17 14.95 -0.65
C ALA A 404 15.19 16.38 -0.08
N LEU A 405 14.60 16.57 1.11
CA LEU A 405 14.61 17.86 1.82
C LEU A 405 15.93 18.14 2.53
N GLU A 406 16.50 17.13 3.21
CA GLU A 406 17.68 17.29 4.04
C GLU A 406 18.62 16.07 3.92
N PRO A 407 19.37 15.95 2.81
CA PRO A 407 20.17 14.76 2.51
C PRO A 407 21.31 14.53 3.50
N LYS A 408 21.78 15.58 4.18
CA LYS A 408 22.85 15.52 5.19
C LYS A 408 22.45 14.72 6.45
N LYS A 409 21.15 14.45 6.66
CA LYS A 409 20.67 13.53 7.71
C LYS A 409 21.09 12.07 7.46
N HIS A 410 21.47 11.71 6.24
CA HIS A 410 21.92 10.36 5.94
C HIS A 410 23.24 10.06 6.67
N GLY A 411 23.32 8.90 7.33
CA GLY A 411 24.48 8.52 8.15
C GLY A 411 25.79 8.38 7.37
N SER A 412 25.73 8.28 6.04
CA SER A 412 26.92 8.21 5.19
C SER A 412 27.44 9.57 4.71
N PHE A 413 26.85 10.70 5.11
CA PHE A 413 27.27 12.01 4.60
C PHE A 413 28.78 12.26 4.75
N GLY A 414 29.47 12.41 3.62
CA GLY A 414 30.92 12.62 3.56
C GLY A 414 31.77 11.46 4.09
N ALA A 415 31.20 10.25 4.25
CA ALA A 415 31.88 9.11 4.86
C ALA A 415 33.09 8.59 4.06
N PHE A 416 33.17 8.87 2.75
CA PHE A 416 34.32 8.48 1.91
C PHE A 416 35.19 9.65 1.50
N SER A 417 34.59 10.77 1.08
CA SER A 417 35.32 11.94 0.62
C SER A 417 34.48 13.20 0.72
N THR A 418 35.14 14.35 0.57
CA THR A 418 34.52 15.66 0.37
C THR A 418 34.98 16.31 -0.94
N ARG A 419 35.62 15.54 -1.84
CA ARG A 419 36.08 16.05 -3.14
C ARG A 419 34.95 16.47 -4.06
N TRP A 420 33.75 15.92 -3.89
CA TRP A 420 32.56 16.32 -4.62
C TRP A 420 31.71 17.31 -3.84
N LYS A 421 32.25 17.96 -2.81
CA LYS A 421 31.51 18.92 -1.99
C LYS A 421 30.98 20.05 -2.88
N THR A 422 29.70 19.97 -3.17
CA THR A 422 28.90 21.08 -3.69
C THR A 422 28.19 21.73 -2.51
N GLY A 423 27.96 23.05 -2.57
CA GLY A 423 27.00 23.69 -1.67
C GLY A 423 25.56 23.26 -1.98
N GLU A 424 24.59 24.02 -1.50
CA GLU A 424 23.20 24.00 -2.01
C GLU A 424 23.11 24.73 -3.37
N GLU A 425 24.17 24.63 -4.18
CA GLU A 425 24.17 25.22 -5.52
C GLU A 425 23.02 24.61 -6.32
N LYS A 426 22.14 25.47 -6.83
CA LYS A 426 20.95 25.06 -7.56
C LYS A 426 21.36 24.14 -8.70
N ALA A 427 20.72 22.97 -8.76
CA ALA A 427 20.83 22.09 -9.90
C ALA A 427 20.62 22.91 -11.19
N PRO A 428 21.36 22.63 -12.27
CA PRO A 428 21.23 23.39 -13.51
C PRO A 428 19.77 23.43 -13.96
N ASN A 429 19.35 24.57 -14.51
CA ASN A 429 17.99 24.72 -15.03
C ASN A 429 17.72 23.71 -16.16
N GLY A 430 16.47 23.29 -16.32
CA GLY A 430 16.07 22.33 -17.36
C GLY A 430 16.13 20.88 -16.88
N ASN A 431 15.48 20.57 -15.76
CA ASN A 431 15.25 19.19 -15.34
C ASN A 431 14.68 18.36 -16.50
N GLY A 432 15.22 17.16 -16.73
CA GLY A 432 14.85 16.28 -17.84
C GLY A 432 15.50 16.62 -19.20
N THR A 433 16.35 17.64 -19.28
CA THR A 433 17.16 17.88 -20.48
C THR A 433 18.37 16.94 -20.53
N VAL A 434 18.90 16.67 -21.73
CA VAL A 434 20.12 15.85 -21.92
C VAL A 434 21.31 16.43 -21.14
N GLN A 435 21.43 17.77 -21.07
CA GLN A 435 22.48 18.44 -20.32
C GLN A 435 22.32 18.23 -18.81
N PHE A 436 21.09 18.26 -18.31
CA PHE A 436 20.79 17.95 -16.92
C PHE A 436 21.13 16.49 -16.56
N GLU A 437 20.78 15.52 -17.41
CA GLU A 437 21.12 14.10 -17.16
C GLU A 437 22.63 13.87 -17.19
N LYS A 438 23.35 14.49 -18.13
CA LYS A 438 24.81 14.44 -18.18
C LYS A 438 25.44 15.02 -16.92
N TRP A 439 24.94 16.15 -16.43
CA TRP A 439 25.34 16.69 -15.14
C TRP A 439 25.03 15.70 -14.02
N LEU A 440 23.80 15.19 -13.94
CA LEU A 440 23.32 14.34 -12.84
C LEU A 440 24.16 13.07 -12.69
N PHE A 441 24.51 12.41 -13.81
CA PHE A 441 25.34 11.20 -13.81
C PHE A 441 26.84 11.46 -14.00
N ARG A 442 27.29 12.72 -13.91
CA ARG A 442 28.70 13.13 -14.06
C ARG A 442 29.34 12.62 -15.36
N GLN A 443 28.62 12.71 -16.48
CA GLN A 443 29.11 12.27 -17.79
C GLN A 443 30.08 13.25 -18.47
N ASP A 444 30.11 14.51 -18.02
CA ASP A 444 30.99 15.56 -18.56
C ASP A 444 32.31 15.71 -17.76
N SER A 445 32.58 14.80 -16.80
CA SER A 445 33.72 14.84 -15.87
C SER A 445 34.84 13.86 -16.19
#